data_AF-A0A519T815-F1
#
_entry.id   AF-A0A519T815-F1
#
_cell.length_a   1.000
_cell.length_b   1.000
_cell.length_c   1.000
_cell.angle_alpha   90.00
_cell.angle_beta   90.00
_cell.angle_gamma   90.00
#
_symmetry.space_group_name_H-M   'P 1'
#
loop_
_entity.id
_entity.type
_entity.pdbx_description
1 polymer ?
#
loop_
_entity_poly.entity_id
_entity_poly.type
_entity_poly.pdbx_seq_one_letter_code
_entity_poly.pdbx_strand_id
1 'polypeptide(L)'
;VFTWAEAVRPDQPLSSGLWNWDFKALNTFQALHSDVITYHNYDEAPAHQRVIDLLATHGRPLICTEYMARPRNSRFVNILPLLKKNNVAAINWGLVDGKTNTKYAWDTPLADGSEPTEWFHEVFRKDGTPYHQDETDLIKKLTAK
;
A
#
# COMPACT_ATOMS: atom_id res chain seq x y z
N VAL A 1 -3.90 -24.27 -2.92
CA VAL A 1 -4.84 -23.12 -2.88
C VAL A 1 -5.09 -22.56 -4.28
N PHE A 2 -4.06 -22.06 -5.00
CA PHE A 2 -4.24 -21.54 -6.38
C PHE A 2 -4.91 -22.55 -7.33
N THR A 3 -4.50 -23.82 -7.32
CA THR A 3 -5.14 -24.87 -8.12
C THR A 3 -6.65 -25.02 -7.85
N TRP A 4 -7.10 -24.78 -6.62
CA TRP A 4 -8.54 -24.83 -6.31
C TRP A 4 -9.27 -23.61 -6.84
N ALA A 5 -8.69 -22.42 -6.70
CA ALA A 5 -9.25 -21.19 -7.25
C ALA A 5 -9.28 -21.23 -8.79
N GLU A 6 -8.21 -21.73 -9.41
CA GLU A 6 -8.12 -21.97 -10.85
C GLU A 6 -9.13 -23.02 -11.32
N ALA A 7 -9.44 -24.06 -10.53
CA ALA A 7 -10.46 -25.03 -10.90
C ALA A 7 -11.88 -24.41 -10.93
N VAL A 8 -12.14 -23.40 -10.10
CA VAL A 8 -13.41 -22.66 -10.09
C VAL A 8 -13.48 -21.64 -11.24
N ARG A 9 -12.34 -21.06 -11.66
CA ARG A 9 -12.22 -19.96 -12.65
C ARG A 9 -13.23 -18.82 -12.38
N PRO A 10 -13.11 -18.09 -11.25
CA PRO A 10 -13.96 -16.93 -11.01
C PRO A 10 -13.70 -15.83 -12.06
N ASP A 11 -14.70 -14.97 -12.27
CA ASP A 11 -14.55 -13.78 -13.13
C ASP A 11 -13.61 -12.74 -12.50
N GLN A 12 -13.45 -12.75 -11.17
CA GLN A 12 -12.55 -11.88 -10.45
C GLN A 12 -11.09 -12.37 -10.57
N PRO A 13 -10.11 -11.46 -10.73
CA PRO A 13 -8.71 -11.85 -10.86
C PRO A 13 -8.18 -12.44 -9.55
N LEU A 14 -7.36 -13.49 -9.66
CA LEU A 14 -6.65 -14.07 -8.54
C LEU A 14 -5.38 -13.28 -8.23
N SER A 15 -5.10 -13.11 -6.94
CA SER A 15 -3.86 -12.49 -6.49
C SER A 15 -3.43 -12.99 -5.13
N SER A 16 -2.13 -12.92 -4.86
CA SER A 16 -1.54 -13.09 -3.54
C SER A 16 -0.43 -12.06 -3.32
N GLY A 17 -0.51 -11.31 -2.23
CA GLY A 17 0.35 -10.15 -1.97
C GLY A 17 1.81 -10.51 -1.70
N LEU A 18 2.73 -9.85 -2.42
CA LEU A 18 4.16 -9.84 -2.12
C LEU A 18 4.44 -8.75 -1.09
N TRP A 19 4.90 -9.13 0.10
CA TRP A 19 5.10 -8.19 1.21
C TRP A 19 6.44 -8.33 1.93
N ASN A 20 7.16 -9.43 1.71
CA ASN A 20 8.49 -9.65 2.28
C ASN A 20 9.44 -10.21 1.22
N TRP A 21 10.48 -9.45 0.91
CA TRP A 21 11.45 -9.77 -0.15
C TRP A 21 12.37 -10.95 0.18
N ASP A 22 12.46 -11.36 1.45
CA ASP A 22 13.22 -12.53 1.87
C ASP A 22 12.57 -13.85 1.45
N PHE A 23 11.25 -13.86 1.22
CA PHE A 23 10.51 -15.06 0.83
C PHE A 23 10.62 -15.37 -0.67
N LYS A 24 11.85 -15.47 -1.20
CA LYS A 24 12.11 -15.63 -2.64
C LYS A 24 11.23 -16.68 -3.33
N ALA A 25 11.17 -17.90 -2.78
CA ALA A 25 10.37 -18.98 -3.35
C ALA A 25 8.86 -18.65 -3.36
N LEU A 26 8.35 -18.06 -2.28
CA LEU A 26 6.96 -17.63 -2.18
C LEU A 26 6.67 -16.47 -3.14
N ASN A 27 7.54 -15.46 -3.19
CA ASN A 27 7.39 -14.30 -4.07
C ASN A 27 7.37 -14.71 -5.54
N THR A 28 8.25 -15.64 -5.95
CA THR A 28 8.23 -16.22 -7.30
C THR A 28 6.90 -16.92 -7.56
N PHE A 29 6.43 -17.75 -6.63
CA PHE A 29 5.14 -18.42 -6.77
C PHE A 29 3.97 -17.43 -6.89
N GLN A 30 3.91 -16.45 -5.99
CA GLN A 30 2.86 -15.42 -5.98
C GLN A 30 2.84 -14.62 -7.29
N ALA A 31 4.00 -14.18 -7.78
CA ALA A 31 4.10 -13.39 -9.00
C ALA A 31 3.73 -14.18 -10.26
N LEU A 32 4.10 -15.47 -10.33
CA LEU A 32 3.83 -16.32 -11.50
C LEU A 32 2.39 -16.83 -11.58
N HIS A 33 1.71 -16.97 -10.44
CA HIS A 33 0.36 -17.54 -10.38
C HIS A 33 -0.75 -16.50 -10.24
N SER A 34 -0.43 -15.23 -9.97
CA SER A 34 -1.45 -14.17 -9.86
C SER A 34 -1.83 -13.62 -11.24
N ASP A 35 -3.13 -13.38 -11.45
CA ASP A 35 -3.65 -12.68 -12.63
C ASP A 35 -3.29 -11.17 -12.59
N VAL A 36 -3.27 -10.61 -11.37
CA VAL A 36 -2.82 -9.26 -11.05
C VAL A 36 -1.80 -9.31 -9.91
N ILE A 37 -0.71 -8.56 -9.99
CA ILE A 37 0.30 -8.56 -8.94
C ILE A 37 -0.12 -7.56 -7.86
N THR A 38 -0.32 -8.08 -6.65
CA THR A 38 -0.52 -7.26 -5.45
C THR A 38 0.75 -7.24 -4.62
N TYR A 39 1.09 -6.09 -4.03
CA TYR A 39 2.30 -5.96 -3.22
C TYR A 39 2.20 -4.86 -2.19
N HIS A 40 3.01 -4.96 -1.13
CA HIS A 40 3.12 -3.95 -0.08
C HIS A 40 4.44 -3.20 -0.26
N ASN A 41 4.43 -1.89 -0.03
CA ASN A 41 5.66 -1.11 0.00
C ASN A 41 5.53 0.13 0.89
N TYR A 42 6.43 0.23 1.87
CA TYR A 42 6.48 1.31 2.86
C TYR A 42 7.77 2.11 2.78
N ASP A 43 8.54 1.93 1.71
CA ASP A 43 9.79 2.63 1.48
C ASP A 43 9.54 3.98 0.79
N GLU A 44 10.57 4.84 0.79
CA GLU A 44 10.55 6.09 0.04
C GLU A 44 10.53 5.88 -1.48
N ALA A 45 10.18 6.94 -2.22
CA ALA A 45 9.91 6.88 -3.65
C ALA A 45 11.01 6.22 -4.52
N PRO A 46 12.33 6.45 -4.33
CA PRO A 46 13.36 5.78 -5.13
C PRO A 46 13.39 4.26 -4.93
N ALA A 47 13.18 3.79 -3.70
CA ALA A 47 13.14 2.36 -3.39
C ALA A 47 11.85 1.72 -3.90
N HIS A 48 10.72 2.41 -3.76
CA HIS A 48 9.44 1.96 -4.28
C HIS A 48 9.46 1.87 -5.82
N GLN A 49 10.06 2.82 -6.54
CA GLN A 49 10.22 2.75 -8.00
C GLN A 49 10.99 1.49 -8.44
N ARG A 50 12.06 1.10 -7.73
CA ARG A 50 12.80 -0.14 -8.05
C ARG A 50 11.93 -1.39 -7.92
N VAL A 51 11.04 -1.42 -6.94
CA VAL A 51 10.07 -2.50 -6.77
C VAL A 51 9.05 -2.50 -7.91
N ILE A 52 8.54 -1.33 -8.30
CA ILE A 52 7.63 -1.21 -9.45
C ILE A 52 8.30 -1.73 -10.72
N ASP A 53 9.54 -1.30 -10.99
CA ASP A 53 10.30 -1.72 -12.18
C ASP A 53 10.49 -3.24 -12.21
N LEU A 54 10.84 -3.85 -11.06
CA LEU A 54 10.97 -5.30 -10.92
C LEU A 54 9.65 -6.02 -11.20
N LEU A 55 8.55 -5.59 -10.57
CA LEU A 55 7.26 -6.26 -10.72
C LEU A 55 6.68 -6.08 -12.12
N ALA A 56 6.89 -4.92 -12.75
CA ALA A 56 6.44 -4.63 -14.11
C ALA A 56 7.01 -5.60 -15.16
N THR A 57 8.17 -6.23 -14.90
CA THR A 57 8.76 -7.24 -15.80
C THR A 57 7.88 -8.46 -16.04
N HIS A 58 6.90 -8.71 -15.16
CA HIS A 58 5.97 -9.84 -15.29
C HIS A 58 4.83 -9.58 -16.28
N GLY A 59 4.69 -8.34 -16.79
CA GLY A 59 3.66 -7.98 -17.76
C GLY A 59 2.22 -8.07 -17.22
N ARG A 60 2.05 -7.95 -15.89
CA ARG A 60 0.75 -8.00 -15.20
C ARG A 60 0.38 -6.64 -14.62
N PRO A 61 -0.93 -6.32 -14.51
CA PRO A 61 -1.38 -5.15 -13.76
C PRO A 61 -0.85 -5.17 -12.32
N LEU A 62 -0.50 -4.00 -11.80
CA LEU A 62 0.05 -3.84 -10.45
C LEU A 62 -0.96 -3.13 -9.54
N ILE A 63 -1.10 -3.64 -8.32
CA ILE A 63 -1.88 -3.03 -7.25
C ILE A 63 -1.02 -2.99 -5.99
N CYS A 64 -0.66 -1.80 -5.53
CA CYS A 64 -0.03 -1.60 -4.22
C CYS A 64 -1.14 -1.65 -3.16
N THR A 65 -1.30 -2.79 -2.50
CA THR A 65 -2.43 -3.03 -1.58
C THR A 65 -2.23 -2.46 -0.19
N GLU A 66 -0.98 -2.18 0.16
CA GLU A 66 -0.62 -1.47 1.39
C GLU A 66 0.59 -0.58 1.12
N TYR A 67 0.46 0.69 1.50
CA TYR A 67 1.54 1.65 1.43
C TYR A 67 1.40 2.76 2.47
N MET A 68 2.44 3.59 2.44
CA MET A 68 2.67 4.81 3.19
C MET A 68 3.13 4.56 4.62
N ALA A 69 4.25 5.17 4.98
CA ALA A 69 4.87 5.13 6.29
C ALA A 69 5.56 6.49 6.45
N ARG A 70 4.84 7.49 6.98
CA ARG A 70 5.31 8.89 7.01
C ARG A 70 6.74 9.05 7.57
N PRO A 71 7.12 8.38 8.68
CA PRO A 71 8.47 8.47 9.25
C PRO A 71 9.57 7.93 8.33
N ARG A 72 9.23 7.05 7.37
CA ARG A 72 10.14 6.49 6.36
C ARG A 72 10.18 7.31 5.08
N ASN A 73 9.63 8.53 5.09
CA ASN A 73 9.47 9.38 3.91
C ASN A 73 8.64 8.71 2.79
N SER A 74 7.81 7.73 3.12
CA SER A 74 6.80 7.18 2.25
C SER A 74 5.50 7.92 2.56
N ARG A 75 5.13 8.92 1.74
CA ARG A 75 4.03 9.88 1.98
C ARG A 75 3.07 9.91 0.80
N PHE A 76 1.85 10.42 0.96
CA PHE A 76 0.95 10.62 -0.18
C PHE A 76 1.56 11.53 -1.26
N VAL A 77 2.22 12.62 -0.84
CA VAL A 77 2.80 13.63 -1.74
C VAL A 77 3.89 13.11 -2.67
N ASN A 78 4.59 12.03 -2.32
CA ASN A 78 5.65 11.46 -3.15
C ASN A 78 5.30 10.08 -3.71
N ILE A 79 4.52 9.25 -2.99
CA ILE A 79 4.14 7.91 -3.44
C ILE A 79 2.95 7.94 -4.41
N LEU A 80 1.89 8.71 -4.15
CA LEU A 80 0.73 8.69 -5.04
C LEU A 80 1.04 9.16 -6.47
N PRO A 81 1.79 10.27 -6.69
CA PRO A 81 2.20 10.66 -8.04
C PRO A 81 3.07 9.60 -8.72
N LEU A 82 3.96 8.94 -7.97
CA LEU A 82 4.80 7.83 -8.45
C LEU A 82 3.93 6.66 -8.93
N LEU A 83 2.98 6.21 -8.11
CA LEU A 83 2.07 5.11 -8.44
C LEU A 83 1.22 5.45 -9.67
N LYS A 84 0.64 6.67 -9.71
CA LYS A 84 -0.15 7.15 -10.85
C LYS A 84 0.66 7.18 -12.14
N LYS A 85 1.90 7.69 -12.11
CA LYS A 85 2.81 7.73 -13.27
C LYS A 85 3.07 6.33 -13.83
N ASN A 86 3.18 5.32 -12.97
CA ASN A 86 3.45 3.94 -13.36
C ASN A 86 2.16 3.11 -13.58
N ASN A 87 0.98 3.73 -13.60
CA ASN A 87 -0.32 3.06 -13.72
C ASN A 87 -0.55 1.95 -12.68
N VAL A 88 -0.06 2.18 -11.45
CA VAL A 88 -0.25 1.26 -10.32
C VAL A 88 -1.45 1.70 -9.50
N ALA A 89 -2.41 0.80 -9.29
CA ALA A 89 -3.52 1.05 -8.37
C ALA A 89 -3.02 1.03 -6.92
N ALA A 90 -3.65 1.80 -6.03
CA ALA A 90 -3.17 1.97 -4.66
C ALA A 90 -4.32 1.82 -3.65
N ILE A 91 -4.09 1.07 -2.58
CA ILE A 91 -4.98 0.95 -1.42
C ILE A 91 -4.18 1.35 -0.19
N ASN A 92 -4.66 2.37 0.53
CA ASN A 92 -3.96 2.86 1.71
C ASN A 92 -4.20 1.92 2.89
N TRP A 93 -3.14 1.63 3.65
CA TRP A 93 -3.28 0.92 4.92
C TRP A 93 -3.78 1.90 5.98
N GLY A 94 -4.90 1.60 6.65
CA GLY A 94 -5.53 2.56 7.57
C GLY A 94 -6.27 3.72 6.86
N LEU A 95 -7.21 4.33 7.58
CA LEU A 95 -8.04 5.41 7.04
C LEU A 95 -8.44 6.41 8.13
N VAL A 96 -9.05 5.93 9.21
CA VAL A 96 -9.59 6.76 10.30
C VAL A 96 -8.96 6.33 11.62
N ASP A 97 -8.61 7.30 12.47
CA ASP A 97 -8.22 7.06 13.86
C ASP A 97 -9.27 6.26 14.61
N GLY A 98 -8.89 5.06 15.04
CA GLY A 98 -9.84 4.14 15.65
C GLY A 98 -9.25 2.77 15.96
N LYS A 99 -10.09 1.75 15.81
CA LYS A 99 -9.86 0.40 16.35
C LYS A 99 -8.57 -0.27 15.87
N THR A 100 -8.11 0.04 14.67
CA THR A 100 -6.91 -0.59 14.07
C THR A 100 -5.61 0.01 14.58
N ASN A 101 -5.64 1.17 15.26
CA ASN A 101 -4.47 1.82 15.84
C ASN A 101 -3.32 2.01 14.82
N THR A 102 -3.66 2.31 13.58
CA THR A 102 -2.70 2.41 12.46
C THR A 102 -2.01 3.77 12.38
N LYS A 103 -2.33 4.73 13.26
CA LYS A 103 -1.49 5.93 13.47
C LYS A 103 -0.21 5.65 14.25
N TYR A 104 -0.10 4.54 14.98
CA TYR A 104 1.10 4.22 15.75
C TYR A 104 2.10 3.46 14.88
N ALA A 105 3.36 3.90 14.89
CA ALA A 105 4.42 3.23 14.14
C ALA A 105 4.83 1.91 14.80
N TRP A 106 5.10 0.87 13.99
CA TRP A 106 5.42 -0.47 14.48
C TRP A 106 6.66 -0.48 15.39
N ASP A 107 7.68 0.30 15.02
CA ASP A 107 9.00 0.27 15.66
C ASP A 107 9.05 1.14 16.93
N THR A 108 8.08 2.05 17.12
CA THR A 108 8.01 2.98 18.26
C THR A 108 6.61 2.99 18.89
N PRO A 109 6.17 1.88 19.50
CA PRO A 109 4.86 1.80 20.12
C PRO A 109 4.75 2.74 21.33
N LEU A 110 3.61 3.43 21.47
CA LEU A 110 3.32 4.31 22.59
C LEU A 110 2.42 3.60 23.60
N ALA A 111 3.02 3.14 24.70
CA ALA A 111 2.33 2.33 25.70
C ALA A 111 1.21 3.07 26.45
N ASP A 112 1.30 4.39 26.55
CA ASP A 112 0.30 5.25 27.20
C ASP A 112 -0.88 5.62 26.28
N GLY A 113 -0.81 5.25 24.99
CA GLY A 113 -1.83 5.57 24.00
C GLY A 113 -1.90 7.06 23.65
N SER A 114 -0.91 7.87 24.05
CA SER A 114 -0.81 9.27 23.66
C SER A 114 -0.73 9.43 22.14
N GLU A 115 -1.06 10.62 21.63
CA GLU A 115 -0.97 10.86 20.20
C GLU A 115 0.50 10.88 19.73
N PRO A 116 0.87 10.12 18.69
CA PRO A 116 2.23 10.14 18.18
C PRO A 116 2.57 11.49 17.55
N THR A 117 3.84 11.90 17.63
CA THR A 117 4.33 13.13 17.01
C THR A 117 4.01 13.21 15.51
N GLU A 118 4.11 12.07 14.83
CA GLU A 118 3.68 11.92 13.44
C GLU A 118 2.85 10.65 13.31
N TRP A 119 1.69 10.75 12.67
CA TRP A 119 0.84 9.59 12.42
C TRP A 119 1.43 8.70 11.35
N PHE A 120 1.35 7.40 11.56
CA PHE A 120 1.95 6.43 10.66
C PHE A 120 1.17 6.28 9.34
N HIS A 121 -0.07 5.79 9.39
CA HIS A 121 -0.85 5.52 8.16
C HIS A 121 -2.20 6.24 8.02
N GLU A 122 -2.85 6.59 9.14
CA GLU A 122 -4.22 7.12 9.12
C GLU A 122 -4.32 8.50 8.45
N VAL A 123 -5.50 8.80 7.89
CA VAL A 123 -5.78 9.98 7.06
C VAL A 123 -6.74 10.94 7.76
N PHE A 124 -7.71 10.40 8.50
CA PHE A 124 -8.77 11.16 9.16
C PHE A 124 -8.76 10.93 10.67
N ARG A 125 -9.13 11.97 11.42
CA ARG A 125 -9.53 11.83 12.81
C ARG A 125 -10.91 11.19 12.91
N LYS A 126 -11.30 10.80 14.13
CA LYS A 126 -12.60 10.17 14.44
C LYS A 126 -13.82 10.97 13.97
N ASP A 127 -13.71 12.30 13.93
CA ASP A 127 -14.76 13.20 13.48
C ASP A 127 -14.76 13.43 11.96
N GLY A 128 -13.87 12.77 11.22
CA GLY A 128 -13.72 12.91 9.78
C GLY A 128 -12.84 14.09 9.35
N THR A 129 -12.29 14.88 10.28
CA THR A 129 -11.34 15.94 9.93
C THR A 129 -10.04 15.32 9.40
N PRO A 130 -9.46 15.85 8.32
CA PRO A 130 -8.14 15.41 7.87
C PRO A 130 -7.07 15.58 8.95
N TYR A 131 -6.17 14.61 9.08
CA TYR A 131 -4.93 14.79 9.84
C TYR A 131 -4.07 15.88 9.19
N HIS A 132 -3.88 15.76 7.88
CA HIS A 132 -3.24 16.74 6.99
C HIS A 132 -4.19 17.11 5.85
N GLN A 133 -4.55 18.40 5.75
CA GLN A 133 -5.50 18.88 4.75
C GLN A 133 -4.95 18.72 3.32
N ASP A 134 -3.69 19.07 3.13
CA ASP A 134 -2.95 18.98 1.88
C ASP A 134 -2.87 17.55 1.32
N GLU A 135 -2.75 16.54 2.18
CA GLU A 135 -2.80 15.13 1.76
C GLU A 135 -4.17 14.78 1.16
N THR A 136 -5.26 15.19 1.82
CA THR A 136 -6.62 14.91 1.31
C THR A 136 -6.94 15.70 0.04
N ASP A 137 -6.43 16.92 -0.07
CA ASP A 137 -6.56 17.74 -1.28
C ASP A 137 -5.82 17.11 -2.46
N LEU A 138 -4.61 16.58 -2.22
CA LEU A 138 -3.86 15.83 -3.21
C LEU A 138 -4.61 14.56 -3.65
N ILE A 139 -5.11 13.76 -2.69
CA ILE A 139 -5.87 12.54 -3.00
C ILE A 139 -7.05 12.89 -3.90
N LYS A 140 -7.86 13.88 -3.52
CA LYS A 140 -8.99 14.37 -4.32
C LYS A 140 -8.55 14.81 -5.71
N LYS A 141 -7.47 15.58 -5.83
CA LYS A 141 -6.93 16.03 -7.13
C LYS A 141 -6.51 14.86 -8.02
N LEU A 142 -5.91 13.81 -7.44
CA LEU A 142 -5.43 12.66 -8.20
C LEU A 142 -6.55 11.70 -8.61
N THR A 143 -7.67 11.69 -7.88
CA THR A 143 -8.85 10.84 -8.14
C THR A 143 -10.02 11.55 -8.81
N ALA A 144 -9.99 12.87 -8.93
CA ALA A 144 -10.97 13.63 -9.70
C ALA A 144 -10.92 13.20 -11.18
N LYS A 145 -12.11 13.02 -11.77
CA LYS A 145 -12.28 12.71 -13.20
C LYS A 145 -12.07 13.95 -14.06
#